data_AF-A0A7C1C7Z5-F1
#
_entry.id   AF-A0A7C1C7Z5-F1
#
_cell.length_a   1.000
_cell.length_b   1.000
_cell.length_c   1.000
_cell.angle_alpha   90.00
_cell.angle_beta   90.00
_cell.angle_gamma   90.00
#
_symmetry.space_group_name_H-M   'P 1'
#
loop_
_entity.id
_entity.type
_entity.pdbx_description
1 polymer ?
#
loop_
_entity_poly.entity_id
_entity_poly.type
_entity_poly.pdbx_seq_one_letter_code
_entity_poly.pdbx_strand_id
1 'polypeptide(L)'
;MKQIIKKRKDIVFYLKMLPIRQLHPQAYDKAKTIVCEKSNEKAIKLLEDVYAKKEIPKPSCDTKAVDENIKLARKLGINATPTLIFDDGRIVSGTMKAEKLIKLIENK
;
A
#
# COMPACT_ATOMS: atom_id res chain seq x y z
N MET A 1 -5.72 -3.79 -8.24
CA MET A 1 -6.11 -2.38 -8.01
C MET A 1 -6.45 -1.65 -9.30
N LYS A 2 -5.49 -1.34 -10.19
CA LYS A 2 -5.75 -0.59 -11.46
C LYS A 2 -6.89 -1.15 -12.32
N GLN A 3 -6.95 -2.47 -12.48
CA GLN A 3 -8.03 -3.12 -13.25
C GLN A 3 -9.41 -2.91 -12.59
N ILE A 4 -9.48 -2.89 -11.26
CA ILE A 4 -10.73 -2.75 -10.50
C ILE A 4 -11.24 -1.31 -10.60
N ILE A 5 -10.40 -0.31 -10.32
CA ILE A 5 -10.79 1.11 -10.37
C ILE A 5 -11.14 1.61 -11.79
N LYS A 6 -10.72 0.87 -12.83
CA LYS A 6 -11.15 1.11 -14.21
C LYS A 6 -12.60 0.66 -14.42
N LYS A 7 -13.00 -0.47 -13.84
CA LYS A 7 -14.33 -1.09 -13.98
C LYS A 7 -15.36 -0.56 -12.97
N ARG A 8 -14.94 -0.23 -11.76
CA ARG A 8 -15.79 0.14 -10.62
C ARG A 8 -15.30 1.44 -10.01
N LYS A 9 -16.13 2.48 -10.06
CA LYS A 9 -15.81 3.84 -9.60
C LYS A 9 -16.22 4.10 -8.15
N ASP A 10 -17.06 3.22 -7.61
CA ASP A 10 -17.51 3.17 -6.22
C ASP A 10 -16.46 2.55 -5.27
N ILE A 11 -15.38 1.96 -5.80
CA ILE A 11 -14.32 1.34 -5.01
C ILE A 11 -13.11 2.26 -4.91
N VAL A 12 -12.66 2.53 -3.68
CA VAL A 12 -11.43 3.26 -3.38
C VAL A 12 -10.40 2.33 -2.70
N PHE A 13 -9.13 2.50 -3.03
CA PHE A 13 -8.02 1.81 -2.36
C PHE A 13 -7.19 2.81 -1.55
N TYR A 14 -7.09 2.57 -0.25
CA TYR A 14 -6.15 3.28 0.61
C TYR A 14 -4.87 2.46 0.76
N LEU A 15 -3.77 3.00 0.27
CA LEU A 15 -2.46 2.36 0.35
C LEU A 15 -1.77 2.77 1.65
N LYS A 16 -1.43 1.80 2.48
CA LYS A 16 -0.61 1.99 3.68
C LYS A 16 0.73 1.30 3.46
N MET A 17 1.81 2.07 3.49
CA MET A 17 3.14 1.54 3.24
C MET A 17 3.60 0.68 4.42
N LEU A 18 3.91 -0.59 4.14
CA LEU A 18 4.44 -1.56 5.10
C LEU A 18 5.75 -2.14 4.57
N PRO A 19 6.90 -1.45 4.75
CA PRO A 19 8.17 -1.93 4.25
C PRO A 19 8.71 -3.10 5.09
N ILE A 20 8.87 -4.27 4.45
CA ILE A 20 9.48 -5.47 5.08
C ILE A 20 10.99 -5.43 4.88
N ARG A 21 11.69 -4.69 5.75
CA ARG A 21 13.14 -4.38 5.63
C ARG A 21 14.05 -5.61 5.53
N GLN A 22 13.66 -6.71 6.17
CA GLN A 22 14.42 -7.98 6.14
C GLN A 22 14.47 -8.59 4.73
N LEU A 23 13.41 -8.38 3.93
CA LEU A 23 13.34 -8.85 2.53
C LEU A 23 13.79 -7.77 1.55
N HIS A 24 13.55 -6.51 1.88
CA HIS A 24 13.78 -5.37 1.00
C HIS A 24 14.44 -4.21 1.78
N PRO A 25 15.79 -4.18 1.87
CA PRO A 25 16.50 -3.22 2.72
C PRO A 25 16.18 -1.75 2.41
N GLN A 26 15.99 -1.42 1.13
CA GLN A 26 15.68 -0.05 0.67
C GLN A 26 14.19 0.32 0.77
N ALA A 27 13.30 -0.61 1.14
CA ALA A 27 11.86 -0.34 1.09
C ALA A 27 11.43 0.74 2.09
N TYR A 28 12.14 0.90 3.20
CA TYR A 28 11.81 1.89 4.22
C TYR A 28 11.94 3.32 3.70
N ASP A 29 13.08 3.65 3.08
CA ASP A 29 13.31 5.00 2.54
C ASP A 29 12.38 5.30 1.35
N LYS A 30 12.16 4.31 0.47
CA LYS A 30 11.18 4.44 -0.63
C LYS A 30 9.77 4.71 -0.11
N ALA A 31 9.36 4.01 0.96
CA ALA A 31 8.08 4.26 1.61
C ALA A 31 7.99 5.66 2.21
N LYS A 32 9.05 6.14 2.89
CA LYS A 32 9.10 7.52 3.41
C LYS A 32 9.01 8.55 2.28
N THR A 33 9.74 8.36 1.17
CA THR A 33 9.66 9.25 0.00
C THR A 33 8.23 9.37 -0.52
N ILE A 34 7.53 8.24 -0.70
CA ILE A 34 6.15 8.23 -1.20
C ILE A 34 5.19 8.91 -0.20
N VAL A 35 5.32 8.62 1.10
CA VAL A 35 4.43 9.15 2.15
C VAL A 35 4.68 10.64 2.43
N CYS A 36 5.87 11.15 2.17
CA CYS A 36 6.17 12.58 2.30
C CYS A 36 5.54 13.44 1.20
N GLU A 37 5.07 12.84 0.11
CA GLU A 37 4.42 13.58 -0.97
C GLU A 37 2.98 13.94 -0.59
N LYS A 38 2.63 15.22 -0.73
CA LYS A 38 1.30 15.75 -0.37
C LYS A 38 0.27 15.53 -1.48
N SER A 39 0.73 15.45 -2.73
CA SER A 39 -0.15 15.18 -3.87
C SER A 39 -0.32 13.67 -4.08
N ASN A 40 -1.57 13.19 -4.03
CA ASN A 40 -1.88 11.80 -4.35
C ASN A 40 -1.38 11.39 -5.75
N GLU A 41 -1.49 12.28 -6.74
CA GLU A 41 -1.01 12.00 -8.10
C GLU A 41 0.50 11.77 -8.13
N LYS A 42 1.27 12.64 -7.48
CA LYS A 42 2.74 12.51 -7.39
C LYS A 42 3.15 11.30 -6.56
N ALA A 43 2.45 11.01 -5.46
CA ALA A 43 2.70 9.82 -4.63
C ALA A 43 2.46 8.53 -5.43
N ILE A 44 1.36 8.47 -6.21
CA ILE A 44 1.08 7.36 -7.12
C ILE A 44 2.17 7.26 -8.19
N LYS A 45 2.62 8.37 -8.78
CA LYS A 45 3.71 8.36 -9.76
C LYS A 45 5.00 7.79 -9.16
N LEU A 46 5.39 8.23 -7.95
CA LEU A 46 6.56 7.69 -7.24
C LEU A 46 6.41 6.18 -6.99
N LEU A 47 5.22 5.72 -6.60
CA LEU A 47 4.95 4.29 -6.42
C LEU A 47 5.13 3.51 -7.74
N GLU A 48 4.64 4.04 -8.86
CA GLU A 48 4.83 3.43 -10.19
C GLU A 48 6.29 3.43 -10.63
N ASP A 49 7.02 4.52 -10.38
CA ASP A 49 8.45 4.60 -10.69
C ASP A 49 9.26 3.58 -9.87
N VAL A 50 8.89 3.35 -8.60
CA VAL A 50 9.45 2.27 -7.77
C VAL A 50 9.16 0.89 -8.38
N TYR A 51 7.93 0.61 -8.82
CA TYR A 51 7.60 -0.66 -9.49
C TYR A 51 8.35 -0.84 -10.82
N ALA A 52 8.59 0.26 -11.53
CA ALA A 52 9.41 0.29 -12.74
C ALA A 52 10.92 0.23 -12.47
N LYS A 53 11.33 0.06 -11.20
CA LYS A 53 12.74 0.01 -10.75
C LYS A 53 13.54 1.27 -11.09
N LYS A 54 12.87 2.41 -11.26
CA LYS A 54 13.55 3.69 -11.42
C LYS A 54 14.07 4.20 -10.08
N GLU A 55 15.08 5.04 -10.15
CA GLU A 55 15.50 5.82 -9.00
C GLU A 55 14.42 6.85 -8.64
N ILE A 56 14.23 7.05 -7.33
CA ILE A 56 13.32 8.05 -6.78
C ILE A 56 14.10 8.94 -5.83
N PRO A 57 13.65 10.20 -5.62
CA PRO A 57 14.33 11.10 -4.70
C PRO A 57 14.38 10.54 -3.27
N LYS A 58 15.30 11.08 -2.47
CA LYS A 58 15.30 10.84 -1.02
C LYS A 58 14.04 11.44 -0.38
N PRO A 59 13.65 10.98 0.83
CA PRO A 59 12.53 11.55 1.55
C PRO A 59 12.69 13.06 1.71
N SER A 60 11.64 13.82 1.39
CA SER A 60 11.60 15.28 1.46
C SER A 60 11.15 15.82 2.82
N CYS A 61 10.75 14.92 3.73
CA CYS A 61 10.22 15.27 5.03
C CYS A 61 10.67 14.27 6.10
N ASP A 62 10.59 14.68 7.36
CA ASP A 62 10.58 13.73 8.46
C ASP A 62 9.13 13.33 8.79
N THR A 63 8.88 12.04 8.93
CA THR A 63 7.55 11.48 9.15
C THR A 63 7.63 10.19 9.95
N LYS A 64 6.68 10.03 10.87
CA LYS A 64 6.47 8.82 11.68
C LYS A 64 5.43 7.87 11.09
N ALA A 65 4.74 8.28 10.01
CA ALA A 65 3.62 7.54 9.46
C ALA A 65 4.00 6.11 9.01
N VAL A 66 5.21 5.92 8.48
CA VAL A 66 5.69 4.58 8.11
C VAL A 66 5.92 3.71 9.34
N ASP A 67 6.50 4.26 10.41
CA ASP A 67 6.72 3.53 11.67
C ASP A 67 5.39 3.20 12.36
N GLU A 68 4.43 4.11 12.31
CA GLU A 68 3.07 3.91 12.83
C GLU A 68 2.33 2.81 12.05
N ASN A 69 2.45 2.78 10.72
CA ASN A 69 1.91 1.68 9.91
C ASN A 69 2.55 0.32 10.30
N ILE A 70 3.88 0.27 10.52
CA ILE A 70 4.57 -0.95 10.94
C ILE A 70 4.06 -1.41 12.31
N LYS A 71 3.91 -0.48 13.27
CA LYS A 71 3.37 -0.78 14.61
C LYS A 71 1.94 -1.31 14.53
N LEU A 72 1.09 -0.66 13.72
CA LEU A 72 -0.29 -1.08 13.52
C LEU A 72 -0.36 -2.47 12.89
N ALA A 73 0.43 -2.72 11.83
CA ALA A 73 0.48 -4.02 11.17
C ALA A 73 0.84 -5.14 12.16
N ARG A 74 1.85 -4.93 13.02
CA ARG A 74 2.21 -5.88 14.08
C ARG A 74 1.06 -6.13 15.05
N LYS A 75 0.35 -5.09 15.49
CA LYS A 75 -0.80 -5.21 16.40
C LYS A 75 -1.94 -6.01 15.76
N LEU A 76 -2.13 -5.89 14.45
CA LEU A 76 -3.14 -6.61 13.69
C LEU A 76 -2.68 -8.00 13.21
N GLY A 77 -1.47 -8.45 13.58
CA GLY A 77 -0.92 -9.74 13.12
C GLY A 77 -0.53 -9.77 11.64
N ILE A 78 -0.40 -8.62 10.99
CA ILE A 78 -0.06 -8.50 9.57
C ILE A 78 1.46 -8.59 9.39
N ASN A 79 1.93 -9.66 8.75
CA ASN A 79 3.34 -9.94 8.52
C ASN A 79 3.72 -10.09 7.03
N ALA A 80 2.75 -9.97 6.11
CA ALA A 80 2.95 -10.14 4.68
C ALA A 80 2.26 -9.03 3.88
N THR A 81 2.78 -8.79 2.67
CA THR A 81 2.21 -7.84 1.70
C THR A 81 1.96 -8.52 0.35
N PRO A 82 0.86 -8.19 -0.36
CA PRO A 82 -0.22 -7.31 0.08
C PRO A 82 -1.10 -7.98 1.15
N THR A 83 -1.63 -7.17 2.05
CA THR A 83 -2.71 -7.55 2.98
C THR A 83 -3.80 -6.50 2.85
N LEU A 84 -5.05 -6.94 2.74
CA LEU A 84 -6.23 -6.10 2.58
C LEU A 84 -7.00 -6.05 3.89
N ILE A 85 -7.45 -4.86 4.26
CA ILE A 85 -8.38 -4.63 5.37
C ILE A 85 -9.64 -4.04 4.76
N PHE A 86 -10.78 -4.70 4.98
CA PHE A 86 -12.09 -4.28 4.47
C PHE A 86 -12.78 -3.31 5.44
N ASP A 87 -13.82 -2.62 4.99
CA ASP A 87 -14.58 -1.65 5.79
C ASP A 87 -15.32 -2.29 6.99
N ASP A 88 -15.65 -3.58 6.88
CA ASP A 88 -16.18 -4.42 7.95
C ASP A 88 -15.10 -5.00 8.89
N GLY A 89 -13.83 -4.66 8.69
CA GLY A 89 -12.71 -5.10 9.54
C GLY A 89 -12.12 -6.47 9.18
N ARG A 90 -12.64 -7.19 8.17
CA ARG A 90 -12.01 -8.43 7.69
C ARG A 90 -10.59 -8.15 7.20
N ILE A 91 -9.67 -9.08 7.50
CA ILE A 91 -8.28 -9.03 7.05
C ILE A 91 -8.01 -10.22 6.12
N VAL A 92 -7.58 -9.94 4.89
CA VAL A 92 -7.26 -10.96 3.89
C VAL A 92 -5.84 -10.73 3.38
N SER A 93 -4.96 -11.70 3.64
CA SER A 93 -3.56 -11.66 3.20
C SER A 93 -3.37 -12.31 1.83
N GLY A 94 -2.40 -11.81 1.07
CA GLY A 94 -1.94 -12.41 -0.17
C GLY A 94 -2.46 -11.73 -1.44
N THR A 95 -1.82 -12.06 -2.56
CA THR A 95 -2.21 -11.60 -3.89
C THR A 95 -3.45 -12.33 -4.37
N MET A 96 -4.29 -11.65 -5.15
CA MET A 96 -5.48 -12.26 -5.74
C MET A 96 -5.86 -11.57 -7.07
N LYS A 97 -6.59 -12.31 -7.92
CA LYS A 97 -7.13 -11.79 -9.18
C LYS A 97 -8.22 -10.75 -8.91
N ALA A 98 -8.41 -9.83 -9.86
CA ALA A 98 -9.37 -8.73 -9.73
C ALA A 98 -10.80 -9.22 -9.49
N GLU A 99 -11.21 -10.27 -10.18
CA GLU A 99 -12.55 -10.86 -10.09
C GLU A 99 -12.81 -11.44 -8.69
N LYS A 100 -11.81 -12.11 -8.10
CA LYS A 100 -11.91 -12.64 -6.74
C LYS A 100 -12.01 -11.53 -5.71
N LEU A 101 -11.22 -10.45 -5.88
CA LEU A 101 -11.29 -9.31 -4.98
C LEU A 101 -12.63 -8.58 -5.06
N ILE A 102 -13.20 -8.39 -6.26
CA ILE A 102 -14.53 -7.78 -6.41
C ILE A 102 -15.59 -8.61 -5.67
N LYS A 103 -15.57 -9.94 -5.82
CA LYS A 103 -16.48 -10.83 -5.07
C LYS A 103 -16.34 -10.70 -3.56
N LEU A 104 -15.12 -10.53 -3.03
CA LEU A 104 -14.90 -10.32 -1.59
C LEU A 104 -15.45 -8.98 -1.10
N ILE A 105 -15.33 -7.93 -1.92
CA ILE A 105 -15.88 -6.60 -1.61
C ILE A 105 -17.42 -6.64 -1.57
N GLU A 106 -18.04 -7.42 -2.46
CA GLU A 106 -19.50 -7.54 -2.57
C GLU A 106 -20.10 -8.46 -1.49
N ASN A 107 -19.38 -9.51 -1.11
CA ASN A 107 -19.80 -10.44 -0.05
C ASN A 107 -19.50 -9.82 1.33
N LYS A 108 -20.37 -8.92 1.77
CA LYS A 108 -20.43 -8.42 3.16
C LYS A 108 -21.08 -9.44 4.08
#